data_AF-A0A7C2BNT5-F1
#
_entry.id   AF-A0A7C2BNT5-F1
#
_cell.length_a   1.000
_cell.length_b   1.000
_cell.length_c   1.000
_cell.angle_alpha   90.00
_cell.angle_beta   90.00
_cell.angle_gamma   90.00
#
_symmetry.space_group_name_H-M   'P 1'
#
loop_
_entity.id
_entity.type
_entity.pdbx_description
1 polymer ?
#
loop_
_entity_poly.entity_id
_entity_poly.type
_entity_poly.pdbx_seq_one_letter_code
_entity_poly.pdbx_strand_id
1 'polypeptide(L)'
;MAAVVSTVYDPQAAARRLLRRLADCQEPSGNLRDPLTGEALAPSHYAASLFAGACAVCGEAELQAPAERAVRYFLGLHPSQRGAHELNNLGLLAAYRAWARQGGRDGLCERLREYLMRMPFASLEGRATNNWHAMRAVCLLQRGMACNRPTDVEAALRCLRRDVLPLQDEAGLWADYPPGGGLRRCTPLTYHAKFCAMLAMFVRDLQDGQAADALRRGVVALADLCAPDGETLYFGRSCNSLYGYAAALYATSVALALGVAQEEERAAVAWAADRIREFLARLVRPDGSFRTYPTPFERERLGWDDYVHRLDYAAFAALLMVQAPPVSGEVPARRRRRWEAREAGLWAEEEGHRFAAFATRGQFHPGSYLFVDGRSSGMQVLAWKDAGRTVVPPPPHEMGSPADPGWVGFMPVAEVAARSWAVRTYDDVRTFPSPAGVGFVGRGVPLSLHTTATHRAARRAEGNFWLTWTLRGVRGVATRLRVQPPGAYREVALAGAEVRRALVWFREEGCLVAVDRFDGPAGATWGTVRLAVPAVPLDGVLRFDHRGLRGQVRFLLGVTGPPEVREVFTSNGLAYVVRYRLRPGTPAVVAVVVGDADPWCEATDSAVRVGVRDRAAVVDLEGLEVRWWSAS
;
A
#
# COMPACT_ATOMS: atom_id res chain seq x y z
N MET A 1 -19.33 22.68 4.29
CA MET A 1 -18.19 22.68 3.34
C MET A 1 -18.27 23.95 2.51
N ALA A 2 -17.15 24.51 2.06
CA ALA A 2 -17.18 25.50 0.98
C ALA A 2 -17.64 24.85 -0.33
N ALA A 3 -18.22 25.62 -1.24
CA ALA A 3 -18.66 25.10 -2.54
C ALA A 3 -17.46 24.58 -3.34
N VAL A 4 -17.52 23.31 -3.76
CA VAL A 4 -16.51 22.73 -4.64
C VAL A 4 -16.78 23.24 -6.05
N VAL A 5 -16.06 24.28 -6.46
CA VAL A 5 -16.03 24.71 -7.87
C VAL A 5 -15.46 23.55 -8.68
N SER A 6 -16.28 22.98 -9.57
CA SER A 6 -15.92 21.83 -10.40
C SER A 6 -14.97 22.22 -11.54
N THR A 7 -13.74 22.60 -11.19
CA THR A 7 -12.64 22.59 -12.15
C THR A 7 -12.21 21.15 -12.37
N VAL A 8 -12.23 20.69 -13.62
CA VAL A 8 -11.79 19.33 -13.97
C VAL A 8 -10.32 19.19 -13.60
N TYR A 9 -10.01 18.34 -12.61
CA TYR A 9 -8.64 18.09 -12.20
C TYR A 9 -7.86 17.43 -13.35
N ASP A 10 -7.02 18.23 -14.01
CA ASP A 10 -5.97 17.80 -14.94
C ASP A 10 -4.68 17.43 -14.16
N PRO A 11 -4.25 16.16 -14.20
CA PRO A 11 -2.98 15.72 -13.61
C PRO A 11 -1.75 16.44 -14.16
N GLN A 12 -1.74 16.85 -15.44
CA GLN A 12 -0.58 17.51 -16.05
C GLN A 12 -0.44 18.96 -15.56
N ALA A 13 -1.53 19.74 -15.53
CA ALA A 13 -1.54 21.07 -14.90
C ALA A 13 -1.22 21.01 -13.40
N ALA A 14 -1.62 19.94 -12.71
CA ALA A 14 -1.25 19.72 -11.32
C ALA A 14 0.24 19.37 -11.17
N ALA A 15 0.81 18.56 -12.08
CA ALA A 15 2.25 18.31 -12.15
C ALA A 15 3.06 19.59 -12.39
N ARG A 16 2.64 20.45 -13.35
CA ARG A 16 3.27 21.77 -13.60
C ARG A 16 3.34 22.61 -12.32
N ARG A 17 2.24 22.71 -11.57
CA ARG A 17 2.20 23.41 -10.26
C ARG A 17 3.15 22.77 -9.24
N LEU A 18 3.19 21.44 -9.15
CA LEU A 18 4.10 20.73 -8.24
C LEU A 18 5.57 20.93 -8.61
N LEU A 19 5.92 20.96 -9.90
CA LEU A 19 7.28 21.22 -10.38
C LEU A 19 7.73 22.65 -10.08
N ARG A 20 6.86 23.65 -10.26
CA ARG A 20 7.12 25.03 -9.81
C ARG A 20 7.42 25.07 -8.30
N ARG A 21 6.61 24.42 -7.47
CA ARG A 21 6.87 24.31 -6.02
C ARG A 21 8.18 23.58 -5.68
N LEU A 22 8.57 22.56 -6.44
CA LEU A 22 9.87 21.91 -6.26
C LEU A 22 11.04 22.81 -6.70
N ALA A 23 10.84 23.67 -7.71
CA ALA A 23 11.80 24.70 -8.10
C ALA A 23 11.92 25.81 -7.05
N ASP A 24 10.82 26.27 -6.44
CA ASP A 24 10.81 27.19 -5.27
C ASP A 24 11.66 26.63 -4.10
N CYS A 25 11.68 25.30 -3.96
CA CYS A 25 12.41 24.57 -2.93
C CYS A 25 13.85 24.18 -3.32
N GLN A 26 14.32 24.56 -4.52
CA GLN A 26 15.67 24.22 -4.97
C GLN A 26 16.70 25.21 -4.44
N GLU A 27 17.79 24.69 -3.91
CA GLU A 27 18.94 25.48 -3.45
C GLU A 27 19.85 25.87 -4.62
N PRO A 28 20.70 26.92 -4.47
CA PRO A 28 21.69 27.27 -5.49
C PRO A 28 22.65 26.13 -5.87
N SER A 29 22.84 25.15 -4.97
CA SER A 29 23.60 23.92 -5.19
C SER A 29 22.96 22.96 -6.22
N GLY A 30 21.67 23.13 -6.52
CA GLY A 30 20.84 22.25 -7.32
C GLY A 30 20.10 21.16 -6.53
N ASN A 31 20.41 20.99 -5.23
CA ASN A 31 19.66 20.10 -4.34
C ASN A 31 18.27 20.67 -4.00
N LEU A 32 17.37 19.83 -3.47
CA LEU A 32 16.08 20.26 -2.92
C LEU A 32 16.15 20.32 -1.39
N ARG A 33 15.51 21.34 -0.81
CA ARG A 33 15.32 21.52 0.64
C ARG A 33 13.86 21.31 1.00
N ASP A 34 13.54 20.54 2.04
CA ASP A 34 12.14 20.34 2.43
C ASP A 34 11.63 21.57 3.20
N PRO A 35 10.60 22.29 2.72
CA PRO A 35 10.13 23.52 3.36
C PRO A 35 9.32 23.29 4.66
N LEU A 36 9.20 22.06 5.17
CA LEU A 36 8.68 21.79 6.53
C LEU A 36 9.78 21.67 7.59
N THR A 37 10.94 21.11 7.25
CA THR A 37 12.07 20.97 8.20
C THR A 37 13.16 22.02 7.99
N GLY A 38 13.24 22.60 6.79
CA GLY A 38 14.36 23.47 6.38
C GLY A 38 15.62 22.70 6.00
N GLU A 39 15.59 21.36 5.99
CA GLU A 39 16.76 20.53 5.72
C GLU A 39 16.92 20.23 4.23
N ALA A 40 18.16 20.31 3.74
CA ALA A 40 18.51 19.82 2.42
C ALA A 40 18.45 18.29 2.37
N LEU A 41 17.96 17.71 1.26
CA LEU A 41 17.90 16.26 1.12
C LEU A 41 19.29 15.64 1.20
N ALA A 42 19.41 14.50 1.87
CA ALA A 42 20.66 13.75 1.91
C ALA A 42 21.04 13.25 0.50
N PRO A 43 22.33 13.25 0.11
CA PRO A 43 22.80 12.86 -1.23
C PRO A 43 22.41 11.47 -1.75
N SER A 44 21.94 10.58 -0.86
CA SER A 44 21.47 9.24 -1.19
C SER A 44 20.06 9.18 -1.78
N HIS A 45 19.31 10.29 -1.74
CA HIS A 45 17.92 10.39 -2.19
C HIS A 45 17.84 10.57 -3.72
N TYR A 46 16.61 10.63 -4.25
CA TYR A 46 16.35 10.54 -5.68
C TYR A 46 15.44 11.65 -6.24
N ALA A 47 14.87 12.48 -5.36
CA ALA A 47 14.03 13.61 -5.71
C ALA A 47 14.65 14.53 -6.76
N ALA A 48 15.92 14.92 -6.60
CA ALA A 48 16.59 15.85 -7.52
C ALA A 48 16.63 15.32 -8.96
N SER A 49 16.98 14.05 -9.16
CA SER A 49 17.01 13.40 -10.47
C SER A 49 15.62 13.23 -11.08
N LEU A 50 14.63 12.81 -10.27
CA LEU A 50 13.24 12.67 -10.74
C LEU A 50 12.61 14.04 -11.08
N PHE A 51 12.91 15.07 -10.30
CA PHE A 51 12.53 16.46 -10.55
C PHE A 51 13.12 16.97 -11.87
N ALA A 52 14.43 16.75 -12.10
CA ALA A 52 15.07 17.12 -13.36
C ALA A 52 14.41 16.43 -14.56
N GLY A 53 14.17 15.12 -14.46
CA GLY A 53 13.47 14.35 -15.49
C GLY A 53 12.05 14.85 -15.75
N ALA A 54 11.29 15.17 -14.70
CA ALA A 54 9.93 15.65 -14.80
C ALA A 54 9.86 17.05 -15.44
N CYS A 55 10.72 17.98 -15.03
CA CYS A 55 10.85 19.31 -15.63
C CYS A 55 11.25 19.25 -17.11
N ALA A 56 12.25 18.44 -17.46
CA ALA A 56 12.70 18.28 -18.83
C ALA A 56 11.62 17.65 -19.74
N VAL A 57 10.85 16.69 -19.24
CA VAL A 57 9.69 16.13 -19.96
C VAL A 57 8.50 17.10 -20.01
N CYS A 58 8.35 17.98 -19.03
CA CYS A 58 7.31 19.03 -19.00
C CYS A 58 7.52 20.09 -20.09
N GLY A 59 8.78 20.40 -20.44
CA GLY A 59 9.13 21.32 -21.53
C GLY A 59 8.87 22.81 -21.26
N GLU A 60 8.46 23.20 -20.04
CA GLU A 60 8.30 24.62 -19.68
C GLU A 60 9.68 25.30 -19.50
N ALA A 61 9.94 26.38 -20.24
CA ALA A 61 11.25 27.03 -20.31
C ALA A 61 11.79 27.50 -18.94
N GLU A 62 10.92 27.99 -18.06
CA GLU A 62 11.27 28.39 -16.69
C GLU A 62 11.76 27.22 -15.81
N LEU A 63 11.37 25.98 -16.13
CA LEU A 63 11.77 24.77 -15.42
C LEU A 63 13.08 24.16 -15.96
N GLN A 64 13.60 24.62 -17.11
CA GLN A 64 14.84 24.12 -17.68
C GLN A 64 16.05 24.37 -16.78
N ALA A 65 16.29 25.63 -16.37
CA ALA A 65 17.44 25.96 -15.53
C ALA A 65 17.43 25.24 -14.15
N PRO A 66 16.27 25.11 -13.45
CA PRO A 66 16.14 24.21 -12.31
C PRO A 66 16.51 22.74 -12.60
N ALA A 67 16.04 22.19 -13.73
CA ALA A 67 16.34 20.81 -14.11
C ALA A 67 17.84 20.59 -14.35
N GLU A 68 18.49 21.48 -15.10
CA GLU A 68 19.93 21.42 -15.33
C GLU A 68 20.74 21.52 -14.03
N ARG A 69 20.35 22.41 -13.10
CA ARG A 69 20.99 22.51 -11.77
C ARG A 69 20.89 21.20 -10.99
N ALA A 70 19.75 20.53 -11.01
CA ALA A 70 19.56 19.25 -10.32
C ALA A 70 20.41 18.11 -10.94
N VAL A 71 20.59 18.09 -12.27
CA VAL A 71 21.53 17.16 -12.92
C VAL A 71 22.98 17.52 -12.58
N ARG A 72 23.36 18.80 -12.60
CA ARG A 72 24.70 19.26 -12.20
C ARG A 72 25.03 18.87 -10.76
N TYR A 73 24.08 19.01 -9.83
CA TYR A 73 24.18 18.54 -8.45
C TYR A 73 24.48 17.03 -8.39
N PHE A 74 23.61 16.19 -8.95
CA PHE A 74 23.78 14.73 -8.89
C PHE A 74 25.08 14.27 -9.55
N LEU A 75 25.46 14.84 -10.70
CA LEU A 75 26.71 14.52 -11.37
C LEU A 75 27.96 15.00 -10.61
N GLY A 76 27.83 15.99 -9.73
CA GLY A 76 28.89 16.47 -8.84
C GLY A 76 29.06 15.66 -7.54
N LEU A 77 28.06 14.90 -7.11
CA LEU A 77 28.16 14.03 -5.92
C LEU A 77 29.25 12.96 -6.07
N HIS A 78 30.01 12.68 -5.02
CA HIS A 78 30.97 11.57 -5.03
C HIS A 78 30.23 10.23 -5.21
N PRO A 79 30.72 9.27 -6.01
CA PRO A 79 29.98 8.04 -6.32
C PRO A 79 29.49 7.25 -5.09
N SER A 80 30.24 7.25 -3.98
CA SER A 80 29.83 6.57 -2.73
C SER A 80 28.69 7.25 -1.96
N GLN A 81 28.33 8.48 -2.31
CA GLN A 81 27.21 9.22 -1.71
C GLN A 81 25.89 8.97 -2.45
N ARG A 82 25.95 8.56 -3.73
CA ARG A 82 24.78 8.38 -4.60
C ARG A 82 24.03 7.13 -4.18
N GLY A 83 22.75 7.26 -3.85
CA GLY A 83 21.88 6.14 -3.49
C GLY A 83 20.83 5.83 -4.56
N ALA A 84 19.88 4.97 -4.19
CA ALA A 84 18.63 4.71 -4.91
C ALA A 84 18.76 4.65 -6.44
N HIS A 85 19.73 3.87 -6.93
CA HIS A 85 20.24 3.98 -8.30
C HIS A 85 19.16 3.91 -9.38
N GLU A 86 18.26 2.91 -9.34
CA GLU A 86 17.18 2.75 -10.31
C GLU A 86 16.25 3.97 -10.41
N LEU A 87 15.94 4.61 -9.28
CA LEU A 87 15.10 5.82 -9.22
C LEU A 87 15.84 7.04 -9.75
N ASN A 88 17.11 7.22 -9.36
CA ASN A 88 17.96 8.27 -9.90
C ASN A 88 18.14 8.12 -11.42
N ASN A 89 18.44 6.90 -11.90
CA ASN A 89 18.58 6.58 -13.32
C ASN A 89 17.31 6.89 -14.13
N LEU A 90 16.11 6.60 -13.60
CA LEU A 90 14.85 6.85 -14.31
C LEU A 90 14.66 8.35 -14.60
N GLY A 91 14.94 9.22 -13.61
CA GLY A 91 14.85 10.67 -13.79
C GLY A 91 15.91 11.22 -14.76
N LEU A 92 17.13 10.71 -14.64
CA LEU A 92 18.25 11.08 -15.52
C LEU A 92 18.05 10.61 -16.97
N LEU A 93 17.44 9.44 -17.19
CA LEU A 93 17.02 8.95 -18.49
C LEU A 93 15.88 9.80 -19.08
N ALA A 94 14.90 10.21 -18.27
CA ALA A 94 13.83 11.10 -18.71
C ALA A 94 14.40 12.47 -19.16
N ALA A 95 15.32 13.05 -18.39
CA ALA A 95 16.01 14.29 -18.76
C ALA A 95 16.81 14.14 -20.06
N TYR A 96 17.65 13.09 -20.17
CA TYR A 96 18.44 12.83 -21.37
C TYR A 96 17.58 12.61 -22.62
N ARG A 97 16.50 11.81 -22.51
CA ARG A 97 15.56 11.55 -23.62
C ARG A 97 14.82 12.81 -24.06
N ALA A 98 14.55 13.77 -23.17
CA ALA A 98 13.93 15.05 -23.53
C ALA A 98 14.92 15.98 -24.26
N TRP A 99 16.08 16.25 -23.66
CA TRP A 99 17.08 17.16 -24.23
C TRP A 99 17.70 16.65 -25.53
N ALA A 100 17.94 15.35 -25.67
CA ALA A 100 18.47 14.77 -26.91
C ALA A 100 17.50 14.94 -28.10
N ARG A 101 16.18 14.92 -27.87
CA ARG A 101 15.16 15.20 -28.92
C ARG A 101 15.15 16.65 -29.36
N GLN A 102 15.55 17.58 -28.48
CA GLN A 102 15.67 19.01 -28.76
C GLN A 102 17.00 19.35 -29.47
N GLY A 103 17.78 18.34 -29.88
CA GLY A 103 19.09 18.52 -30.50
C GLY A 103 20.21 18.90 -29.52
N GLY A 104 20.01 18.66 -28.21
CA GLY A 104 20.94 19.06 -27.14
C GLY A 104 22.36 18.55 -27.34
N ARG A 105 23.26 19.46 -27.72
CA ARG A 105 24.73 19.27 -27.86
C ARG A 105 25.51 20.12 -26.84
N ASP A 106 24.91 20.38 -25.69
CA ASP A 106 25.60 21.02 -24.57
C ASP A 106 26.41 19.99 -23.75
N GLY A 107 27.46 20.45 -23.07
CA GLY A 107 28.34 19.61 -22.27
C GLY A 107 27.70 19.01 -21.01
N LEU A 108 26.46 19.36 -20.64
CA LEU A 108 25.72 18.67 -19.58
C LEU A 108 25.01 17.43 -20.14
N CYS A 109 24.39 17.55 -21.32
CA CYS A 109 23.80 16.43 -22.07
C CYS A 109 24.84 15.33 -22.35
N GLU A 110 26.07 15.71 -22.73
CA GLU A 110 27.18 14.79 -22.95
C GLU A 110 27.64 14.09 -21.66
N ARG A 111 27.92 14.84 -20.58
CA ARG A 111 28.27 14.26 -19.27
C ARG A 111 27.16 13.37 -18.68
N LEU A 112 25.90 13.69 -18.97
CA LEU A 112 24.75 12.87 -18.59
C LEU A 112 24.74 11.55 -19.38
N ARG A 113 24.97 11.60 -20.69
CA ARG A 113 25.15 10.40 -21.54
C ARG A 113 26.29 9.52 -21.03
N GLU A 114 27.46 10.09 -20.71
CA GLU A 114 28.60 9.35 -20.15
C GLU A 114 28.26 8.62 -18.85
N TYR A 115 27.54 9.30 -17.94
CA TYR A 115 27.06 8.66 -16.70
C TYR A 115 26.09 7.51 -17.00
N LEU A 116 25.08 7.73 -17.84
CA LEU A 116 24.07 6.73 -18.18
C LEU A 116 24.69 5.47 -18.81
N MET A 117 25.69 5.64 -19.67
CA MET A 117 26.47 4.55 -20.28
C MET A 117 27.18 3.63 -19.25
N ARG A 118 27.38 4.11 -18.02
CA ARG A 118 28.04 3.42 -16.90
C ARG A 118 27.14 3.28 -15.65
N MET A 119 25.84 3.59 -15.74
CA MET A 119 24.98 3.72 -14.55
C MET A 119 24.82 2.38 -13.77
N PRO A 120 24.88 2.41 -12.43
CA PRO A 120 24.74 1.23 -11.56
C PRO A 120 23.27 0.82 -11.35
N PHE A 121 23.07 -0.37 -10.77
CA PHE A 121 21.75 -0.93 -10.42
C PHE A 121 21.81 -1.59 -9.03
N ALA A 122 21.07 -1.07 -8.06
CA ALA A 122 21.07 -1.58 -6.68
C ALA A 122 20.31 -2.91 -6.55
N SER A 123 19.42 -3.24 -7.50
CA SER A 123 18.77 -4.56 -7.59
C SER A 123 19.76 -5.71 -7.75
N LEU A 124 20.93 -5.47 -8.36
CA LEU A 124 22.00 -6.47 -8.49
C LEU A 124 22.77 -6.74 -7.18
N GLU A 125 22.58 -5.93 -6.12
CA GLU A 125 23.22 -6.14 -4.81
C GLU A 125 22.50 -7.14 -3.91
N GLY A 126 21.35 -7.69 -4.33
CA GLY A 126 20.56 -8.64 -3.53
C GLY A 126 19.88 -8.03 -2.29
N ARG A 127 19.76 -6.70 -2.25
CA ARG A 127 19.16 -5.94 -1.12
C ARG A 127 17.81 -5.28 -1.45
N ALA A 128 17.51 -5.16 -2.74
CA ALA A 128 16.31 -4.47 -3.20
C ALA A 128 15.06 -5.37 -3.06
N THR A 129 13.89 -4.76 -2.94
CA THR A 129 12.61 -5.46 -3.10
C THR A 129 12.24 -5.53 -4.59
N ASN A 130 11.34 -6.43 -4.97
CA ASN A 130 11.17 -6.80 -6.38
C ASN A 130 10.78 -5.64 -7.31
N ASN A 131 10.07 -4.60 -6.83
CA ASN A 131 9.72 -3.45 -7.68
C ASN A 131 10.94 -2.73 -8.29
N TRP A 132 12.13 -2.93 -7.73
CA TRP A 132 13.38 -2.40 -8.28
C TRP A 132 13.84 -3.17 -9.54
N HIS A 133 13.50 -4.45 -9.68
CA HIS A 133 13.79 -5.22 -10.90
C HIS A 133 12.92 -4.72 -12.06
N ALA A 134 11.64 -4.42 -11.81
CA ALA A 134 10.77 -3.78 -12.79
C ALA A 134 11.31 -2.42 -13.26
N MET A 135 11.80 -1.59 -12.32
CA MET A 135 12.43 -0.31 -12.66
C MET A 135 13.78 -0.47 -13.38
N ARG A 136 14.59 -1.49 -13.03
CA ARG A 136 15.82 -1.86 -13.76
C ARG A 136 15.51 -2.26 -15.20
N ALA A 137 14.45 -3.04 -15.46
CA ALA A 137 14.04 -3.40 -16.80
C ALA A 137 13.67 -2.15 -17.64
N VAL A 138 12.89 -1.22 -17.08
CA VAL A 138 12.57 0.07 -17.73
C VAL A 138 13.85 0.88 -18.01
N CYS A 139 14.71 1.06 -17.02
CA CYS A 139 15.94 1.85 -17.18
C CYS A 139 16.93 1.23 -18.18
N LEU A 140 17.01 -0.11 -18.26
CA LEU A 140 17.78 -0.81 -19.29
C LEU A 140 17.18 -0.59 -20.69
N LEU A 141 15.86 -0.75 -20.86
CA LEU A 141 15.19 -0.52 -22.14
C LEU A 141 15.40 0.91 -22.63
N GLN A 142 15.14 1.88 -21.76
CA GLN A 142 15.24 3.30 -22.09
C GLN A 142 16.67 3.74 -22.39
N ARG A 143 17.69 3.19 -21.71
CA ARG A 143 19.09 3.38 -22.10
C ARG A 143 19.42 2.71 -23.44
N GLY A 144 18.91 1.49 -23.64
CA GLY A 144 19.08 0.74 -24.90
C GLY A 144 18.60 1.53 -26.11
N MET A 145 17.42 2.13 -26.01
CA MET A 145 16.88 3.01 -27.06
C MET A 145 17.64 4.34 -27.17
N ALA A 146 17.83 5.06 -26.06
CA ALA A 146 18.39 6.42 -26.08
C ALA A 146 19.90 6.46 -26.45
N CYS A 147 20.64 5.39 -26.17
CA CYS A 147 22.07 5.31 -26.46
C CYS A 147 22.43 4.34 -27.60
N ASN A 148 21.43 3.78 -28.30
CA ASN A 148 21.58 2.74 -29.34
C ASN A 148 22.41 1.53 -28.87
N ARG A 149 21.94 0.86 -27.81
CA ARG A 149 22.59 -0.28 -27.16
C ARG A 149 21.66 -1.51 -27.15
N PRO A 150 21.66 -2.35 -28.20
CA PRO A 150 20.76 -3.51 -28.30
C PRO A 150 20.95 -4.50 -27.14
N THR A 151 22.18 -4.67 -26.64
CA THR A 151 22.49 -5.53 -25.48
C THR A 151 21.79 -5.11 -24.19
N ASP A 152 21.47 -3.81 -24.01
CA ASP A 152 20.65 -3.35 -22.89
C ASP A 152 19.16 -3.64 -23.12
N VAL A 153 18.66 -3.57 -24.36
CA VAL A 153 17.26 -3.94 -24.71
C VAL A 153 17.04 -5.43 -24.46
N GLU A 154 17.97 -6.29 -24.88
CA GLU A 154 17.96 -7.70 -24.51
C GLU A 154 18.02 -7.91 -22.99
N ALA A 155 18.86 -7.16 -22.27
CA ALA A 155 18.98 -7.26 -20.83
C ALA A 155 17.69 -6.82 -20.12
N ALA A 156 16.98 -5.84 -20.67
CA ALA A 156 15.67 -5.40 -20.22
C ALA A 156 14.63 -6.51 -20.40
N LEU A 157 14.55 -7.13 -21.59
CA LEU A 157 13.66 -8.27 -21.86
C LEU A 157 13.98 -9.49 -20.99
N ARG A 158 15.27 -9.80 -20.78
CA ARG A 158 15.70 -10.88 -19.88
C ARG A 158 15.30 -10.59 -18.43
N CYS A 159 15.55 -9.38 -17.92
CA CYS A 159 15.18 -8.97 -16.57
C CYS A 159 13.66 -8.99 -16.38
N LEU A 160 12.90 -8.45 -17.34
CA LEU A 160 11.44 -8.48 -17.33
C LEU A 160 10.91 -9.92 -17.26
N ARG A 161 11.26 -10.77 -18.23
CA ARG A 161 10.67 -12.11 -18.38
C ARG A 161 11.15 -13.11 -17.32
N ARG A 162 12.29 -12.90 -16.66
CA ARG A 162 12.85 -13.79 -15.61
C ARG A 162 12.74 -13.27 -14.19
N ASP A 163 12.98 -11.98 -13.97
CA ASP A 163 13.04 -11.38 -12.62
C ASP A 163 11.71 -10.72 -12.23
N VAL A 164 10.85 -10.34 -13.19
CA VAL A 164 9.66 -9.50 -12.95
C VAL A 164 8.36 -10.26 -13.19
N LEU A 165 8.09 -10.72 -14.43
CA LEU A 165 6.80 -11.33 -14.80
C LEU A 165 6.40 -12.54 -13.93
N PRO A 166 7.32 -13.43 -13.48
CA PRO A 166 6.97 -14.54 -12.58
C PRO A 166 6.50 -14.15 -11.17
N LEU A 167 6.45 -12.86 -10.85
CA LEU A 167 5.98 -12.33 -9.56
C LEU A 167 4.50 -11.95 -9.56
N GLN A 168 3.80 -12.08 -10.69
CA GLN A 168 2.36 -11.89 -10.75
C GLN A 168 1.62 -13.11 -10.21
N ASP A 169 0.54 -12.93 -9.47
CA ASP A 169 -0.45 -13.98 -9.23
C ASP A 169 -1.50 -14.02 -10.36
N GLU A 170 -2.31 -15.08 -10.38
CA GLU A 170 -3.40 -15.26 -11.35
C GLU A 170 -4.41 -14.10 -11.33
N ALA A 171 -4.62 -13.48 -10.16
CA ALA A 171 -5.49 -12.31 -9.97
C ALA A 171 -4.86 -11.00 -10.49
N GLY A 172 -3.54 -10.97 -10.76
CA GLY A 172 -2.84 -9.83 -11.35
C GLY A 172 -2.02 -8.97 -10.39
N LEU A 173 -1.97 -9.27 -9.09
CA LEU A 173 -1.14 -8.55 -8.12
C LEU A 173 0.34 -8.94 -8.22
N TRP A 174 1.20 -8.04 -7.74
CA TRP A 174 2.66 -8.18 -7.82
C TRP A 174 3.28 -8.38 -6.43
N ALA A 175 4.10 -9.42 -6.29
CA ALA A 175 4.89 -9.66 -5.08
C ALA A 175 6.10 -8.73 -5.00
N ASP A 176 6.11 -7.78 -4.05
CA ASP A 176 7.30 -6.95 -3.76
C ASP A 176 8.35 -7.72 -2.93
N TYR A 177 7.94 -8.75 -2.19
CA TYR A 177 8.81 -9.51 -1.29
C TYR A 177 8.38 -10.99 -1.21
N PRO A 178 9.29 -11.95 -0.98
CA PRO A 178 10.75 -11.81 -0.93
C PRO A 178 11.40 -11.58 -2.31
N PRO A 179 12.65 -11.07 -2.36
CA PRO A 179 13.36 -10.83 -3.61
C PRO A 179 13.58 -12.13 -4.39
N GLY A 180 13.14 -12.20 -5.64
CA GLY A 180 13.18 -13.42 -6.46
C GLY A 180 12.06 -14.43 -6.17
N GLY A 181 11.08 -14.11 -5.32
CA GLY A 181 9.92 -14.94 -5.03
C GLY A 181 10.12 -15.95 -3.90
N GLY A 182 9.02 -16.48 -3.36
CA GLY A 182 9.02 -17.45 -2.26
C GLY A 182 7.66 -17.55 -1.54
N LEU A 183 7.51 -18.59 -0.72
CA LEU A 183 6.22 -18.98 -0.11
C LEU A 183 5.56 -17.90 0.76
N ARG A 184 6.34 -17.03 1.39
CA ARG A 184 5.87 -15.92 2.25
C ARG A 184 5.77 -14.61 1.46
N ARG A 185 4.89 -14.62 0.46
CA ARG A 185 4.58 -13.53 -0.48
C ARG A 185 4.12 -12.25 0.24
N CYS A 186 4.52 -11.08 -0.24
CA CYS A 186 3.97 -9.78 0.18
C CYS A 186 3.65 -8.87 -1.03
N THR A 187 2.42 -8.36 -1.11
CA THR A 187 1.86 -7.56 -2.23
C THR A 187 1.30 -6.20 -1.76
N PRO A 188 2.10 -5.26 -1.20
CA PRO A 188 1.59 -3.93 -0.84
C PRO A 188 1.00 -3.20 -2.06
N LEU A 189 -0.21 -2.66 -1.95
CA LEU A 189 -0.95 -2.19 -3.12
C LEU A 189 -0.30 -0.98 -3.80
N THR A 190 0.30 -0.08 -3.02
CA THR A 190 1.14 1.03 -3.51
C THR A 190 2.32 0.54 -4.37
N TYR A 191 2.88 -0.61 -4.04
CA TYR A 191 3.99 -1.20 -4.79
C TYR A 191 3.49 -2.00 -6.01
N HIS A 192 2.34 -2.66 -5.94
CA HIS A 192 1.64 -3.21 -7.11
C HIS A 192 1.32 -2.11 -8.15
N ALA A 193 0.83 -0.94 -7.72
CA ALA A 193 0.66 0.22 -8.59
C ALA A 193 1.99 0.68 -9.24
N LYS A 194 3.10 0.65 -8.48
CA LYS A 194 4.45 0.94 -9.02
C LYS A 194 4.89 -0.08 -10.08
N PHE A 195 4.65 -1.38 -9.88
CA PHE A 195 4.92 -2.40 -10.91
C PHE A 195 4.12 -2.12 -12.19
N CYS A 196 2.82 -1.85 -12.07
CA CYS A 196 1.97 -1.52 -13.22
C CYS A 196 2.45 -0.25 -13.95
N ALA A 197 2.93 0.77 -13.22
CA ALA A 197 3.52 1.96 -13.84
C ALA A 197 4.84 1.66 -14.58
N MET A 198 5.68 0.77 -14.07
CA MET A 198 6.91 0.33 -14.77
C MET A 198 6.57 -0.49 -16.02
N LEU A 199 5.59 -1.38 -15.96
CA LEU A 199 5.12 -2.11 -17.14
C LEU A 199 4.49 -1.18 -18.18
N ALA A 200 3.71 -0.19 -17.76
CA ALA A 200 3.19 0.85 -18.64
C ALA A 200 4.30 1.66 -19.32
N MET A 201 5.40 2.00 -18.63
CA MET A 201 6.58 2.59 -19.27
C MET A 201 7.24 1.62 -20.25
N PHE A 202 7.35 0.34 -19.90
CA PHE A 202 7.96 -0.69 -20.75
C PHE A 202 7.16 -0.88 -22.05
N VAL A 203 5.86 -1.20 -21.97
CA VAL A 203 4.99 -1.46 -23.14
C VAL A 203 4.90 -0.24 -24.06
N ARG A 204 4.84 0.98 -23.49
CA ARG A 204 4.86 2.24 -24.24
C ARG A 204 6.15 2.44 -25.04
N ASP A 205 7.30 2.09 -24.44
CA ASP A 205 8.61 2.26 -25.07
C ASP A 205 8.99 1.05 -25.97
N LEU A 206 8.47 -0.15 -25.72
CA LEU A 206 8.62 -1.38 -26.53
C LEU A 206 7.38 -2.28 -26.39
N GLN A 207 6.70 -2.52 -27.50
CA GLN A 207 5.54 -3.42 -27.56
C GLN A 207 5.98 -4.89 -27.37
N ASP A 208 5.68 -5.46 -26.21
CA ASP A 208 5.88 -6.86 -25.85
C ASP A 208 4.56 -7.44 -25.33
N GLY A 209 4.07 -8.52 -25.94
CA GLY A 209 2.75 -9.09 -25.61
C GLY A 209 2.66 -9.64 -24.18
N GLN A 210 3.74 -10.23 -23.65
CA GLN A 210 3.75 -10.74 -22.27
C GLN A 210 3.74 -9.59 -21.26
N ALA A 211 4.43 -8.49 -21.57
CA ALA A 211 4.38 -7.25 -20.80
C ALA A 211 2.99 -6.60 -20.85
N ALA A 212 2.33 -6.61 -22.01
CA ALA A 212 0.98 -6.07 -22.20
C ALA A 212 -0.06 -6.88 -21.43
N ASP A 213 -0.08 -8.21 -21.54
CA ASP A 213 -1.01 -9.06 -20.77
C ASP A 213 -0.80 -8.96 -19.25
N ALA A 214 0.45 -8.81 -18.81
CA ALA A 214 0.76 -8.61 -17.40
C ALA A 214 0.32 -7.22 -16.90
N LEU A 215 0.49 -6.18 -17.73
CA LEU A 215 -0.05 -4.84 -17.46
C LEU A 215 -1.58 -4.86 -17.41
N ARG A 216 -2.24 -5.57 -18.34
CA ARG A 216 -3.70 -5.74 -18.42
C ARG A 216 -4.26 -6.30 -17.12
N ARG A 217 -3.81 -7.48 -16.70
CA ARG A 217 -4.18 -8.08 -15.40
C ARG A 217 -3.89 -7.12 -14.23
N GLY A 218 -2.76 -6.41 -14.29
CA GLY A 218 -2.37 -5.44 -13.27
C GLY A 218 -3.31 -4.24 -13.13
N VAL A 219 -3.77 -3.64 -14.23
CA VAL A 219 -4.74 -2.52 -14.18
C VAL A 219 -6.17 -2.98 -13.91
N VAL A 220 -6.51 -4.22 -14.27
CA VAL A 220 -7.79 -4.85 -13.89
C VAL A 220 -7.85 -5.12 -12.39
N ALA A 221 -6.74 -5.56 -11.78
CA ALA A 221 -6.60 -5.70 -10.32
C ALA A 221 -6.68 -4.37 -9.57
N LEU A 222 -6.05 -3.30 -10.09
CA LEU A 222 -6.28 -1.94 -9.58
C LEU A 222 -7.76 -1.56 -9.66
N ALA A 223 -8.49 -2.05 -10.66
CA ALA A 223 -9.93 -1.84 -10.77
C ALA A 223 -10.79 -2.76 -9.86
N ASP A 224 -10.34 -3.93 -9.38
CA ASP A 224 -11.01 -4.68 -8.28
C ASP A 224 -11.04 -3.78 -7.04
N LEU A 225 -9.86 -3.25 -6.71
CA LEU A 225 -9.53 -2.64 -5.43
C LEU A 225 -9.93 -1.17 -5.32
N CYS A 226 -10.27 -0.52 -6.43
CA CYS A 226 -10.65 0.89 -6.43
C CYS A 226 -12.07 1.07 -5.86
N ALA A 227 -12.17 1.70 -4.69
CA ALA A 227 -13.44 2.04 -4.05
C ALA A 227 -14.19 3.16 -4.82
N PRO A 228 -15.53 3.33 -4.62
CA PRO A 228 -16.33 4.34 -5.32
C PRO A 228 -15.87 5.80 -5.20
N ASP A 229 -15.03 6.11 -4.22
CA ASP A 229 -14.42 7.43 -4.01
C ASP A 229 -12.95 7.53 -4.49
N GLY A 230 -12.42 6.48 -5.11
CA GLY A 230 -11.06 6.38 -5.64
C GLY A 230 -10.01 5.79 -4.71
N GLU A 231 -10.33 5.49 -3.44
CA GLU A 231 -9.35 4.86 -2.56
C GLU A 231 -9.03 3.43 -3.02
N THR A 232 -7.76 3.15 -3.30
CA THR A 232 -7.32 1.90 -3.96
C THR A 232 -6.12 1.24 -3.26
N LEU A 233 -5.38 1.96 -2.41
CA LEU A 233 -4.03 1.58 -1.98
C LEU A 233 -3.93 1.36 -0.46
N TYR A 234 -4.93 0.71 0.13
CA TYR A 234 -5.17 0.62 1.58
C TYR A 234 -4.50 -0.58 2.30
N PHE A 235 -3.58 -1.31 1.66
CA PHE A 235 -2.95 -2.51 2.23
C PHE A 235 -1.42 -2.56 2.08
N GLY A 236 -0.74 -2.98 3.15
CA GLY A 236 0.71 -3.11 3.27
C GLY A 236 1.41 -1.82 3.68
N ARG A 237 2.61 -1.58 3.12
CA ARG A 237 3.46 -0.43 3.39
C ARG A 237 3.26 0.70 2.37
N SER A 238 3.45 1.96 2.80
CA SER A 238 3.16 3.18 2.02
C SER A 238 1.73 3.30 1.51
N CYS A 239 0.75 2.81 2.29
CA CYS A 239 -0.67 2.86 1.95
C CYS A 239 -1.13 4.27 1.57
N ASN A 240 -1.89 4.41 0.47
CA ASN A 240 -2.48 5.67 0.00
C ASN A 240 -1.50 6.85 -0.22
N SER A 241 -0.22 6.57 -0.49
CA SER A 241 0.76 7.64 -0.76
C SER A 241 0.54 8.34 -2.11
N LEU A 242 0.98 9.60 -2.20
CA LEU A 242 0.93 10.44 -3.40
C LEU A 242 1.54 9.76 -4.63
N TYR A 243 2.74 9.17 -4.50
CA TYR A 243 3.39 8.48 -5.62
C TYR A 243 2.64 7.22 -6.05
N GLY A 244 1.97 6.54 -5.11
CA GLY A 244 1.15 5.37 -5.38
C GLY A 244 -0.02 5.71 -6.29
N TYR A 245 -0.76 6.78 -5.96
CA TYR A 245 -1.88 7.24 -6.78
C TYR A 245 -1.42 7.79 -8.15
N ALA A 246 -0.28 8.49 -8.20
CA ALA A 246 0.31 8.91 -9.47
C ALA A 246 0.75 7.70 -10.33
N ALA A 247 1.27 6.63 -9.72
CA ALA A 247 1.65 5.40 -10.41
C ALA A 247 0.44 4.61 -10.91
N ALA A 248 -0.61 4.47 -10.08
CA ALA A 248 -1.86 3.82 -10.47
C ALA A 248 -2.51 4.56 -11.64
N LEU A 249 -2.64 5.90 -11.54
CA LEU A 249 -3.19 6.74 -12.61
C LEU A 249 -2.39 6.64 -13.91
N TYR A 250 -1.06 6.74 -13.83
CA TYR A 250 -0.19 6.60 -15.00
C TYR A 250 -0.35 5.22 -15.66
N ALA A 251 -0.41 4.15 -14.87
CA ALA A 251 -0.59 2.79 -15.37
C ALA A 251 -1.95 2.61 -16.07
N THR A 252 -3.05 3.05 -15.45
CA THR A 252 -4.39 2.94 -16.03
C THR A 252 -4.54 3.82 -17.27
N SER A 253 -4.09 5.08 -17.24
CA SER A 253 -4.15 5.98 -18.40
C SER A 253 -3.36 5.44 -19.60
N VAL A 254 -2.16 4.90 -19.38
CA VAL A 254 -1.35 4.33 -20.46
C VAL A 254 -1.93 3.01 -20.98
N ALA A 255 -2.43 2.13 -20.11
CA ALA A 255 -3.09 0.89 -20.55
C ALA A 255 -4.34 1.17 -21.39
N LEU A 256 -5.13 2.19 -21.04
CA LEU A 256 -6.28 2.65 -21.83
C LEU A 256 -5.84 3.27 -23.18
N ALA A 257 -4.83 4.13 -23.17
CA ALA A 257 -4.32 4.81 -24.37
C ALA A 257 -3.62 3.87 -25.37
N LEU A 258 -3.06 2.75 -24.90
CA LEU A 258 -2.44 1.71 -25.72
C LEU A 258 -3.41 0.58 -26.13
N GLY A 259 -4.68 0.62 -25.72
CA GLY A 259 -5.65 -0.45 -26.00
C GLY A 259 -5.33 -1.79 -25.31
N VAL A 260 -4.59 -1.76 -24.20
CA VAL A 260 -4.14 -2.96 -23.47
C VAL A 260 -5.27 -3.60 -22.64
N ALA A 261 -6.27 -2.83 -22.22
CA ALA A 261 -7.48 -3.38 -21.60
C ALA A 261 -8.46 -3.89 -22.67
N GLN A 262 -8.99 -5.11 -22.50
CA GLN A 262 -10.02 -5.66 -23.39
C GLN A 262 -11.33 -4.88 -23.26
N GLU A 263 -12.25 -5.00 -24.23
CA GLU A 263 -13.46 -4.16 -24.32
C GLU A 263 -14.32 -4.19 -23.05
N GLU A 264 -14.57 -5.39 -22.49
CA GLU A 264 -15.29 -5.58 -21.23
C GLU A 264 -14.55 -4.98 -20.02
N GLU A 265 -13.21 -5.05 -20.03
CA GLU A 265 -12.35 -4.56 -18.95
C GLU A 265 -12.17 -3.03 -18.98
N ARG A 266 -12.17 -2.45 -20.19
CA ARG A 266 -11.89 -1.04 -20.47
C ARG A 266 -12.83 -0.11 -19.71
N ALA A 267 -14.10 -0.47 -19.60
CA ALA A 267 -15.10 0.22 -18.81
C ALA A 267 -14.70 0.35 -17.33
N ALA A 268 -14.26 -0.75 -16.71
CA ALA A 268 -13.87 -0.78 -15.31
C ALA A 268 -12.52 -0.10 -15.05
N VAL A 269 -11.57 -0.20 -15.98
CA VAL A 269 -10.26 0.47 -15.89
C VAL A 269 -10.39 1.99 -16.11
N ALA A 270 -11.26 2.43 -17.02
CA ALA A 270 -11.56 3.86 -17.22
C ALA A 270 -12.24 4.49 -15.99
N TRP A 271 -13.24 3.79 -15.43
CA TRP A 271 -13.86 4.19 -14.15
C TRP A 271 -12.81 4.29 -13.03
N ALA A 272 -11.95 3.27 -12.88
CA ALA A 272 -10.93 3.27 -11.83
C ALA A 272 -9.90 4.41 -12.02
N ALA A 273 -9.44 4.65 -13.24
CA ALA A 273 -8.55 5.76 -13.57
C ALA A 273 -9.15 7.12 -13.18
N ASP A 274 -10.44 7.31 -13.43
CA ASP A 274 -11.15 8.54 -13.11
C ASP A 274 -11.41 8.71 -11.60
N ARG A 275 -11.83 7.65 -10.89
CA ARG A 275 -11.96 7.69 -9.42
C ARG A 275 -10.60 7.95 -8.75
N ILE A 276 -9.52 7.31 -9.23
CA ILE A 276 -8.13 7.55 -8.80
C ILE A 276 -7.71 9.01 -9.05
N ARG A 277 -8.07 9.59 -10.20
CA ARG A 277 -7.85 11.00 -10.55
C ARG A 277 -8.57 11.93 -9.57
N GLU A 278 -9.82 11.64 -9.20
CA GLU A 278 -10.55 12.38 -8.17
C GLU A 278 -9.94 12.25 -6.77
N PHE A 279 -9.47 11.06 -6.37
CA PHE A 279 -8.81 10.87 -5.06
C PHE A 279 -7.47 11.62 -5.00
N LEU A 280 -6.69 11.57 -6.08
CA LEU A 280 -5.43 12.31 -6.23
C LEU A 280 -5.65 13.83 -6.15
N ALA A 281 -6.76 14.35 -6.67
CA ALA A 281 -7.14 15.76 -6.53
C ALA A 281 -7.33 16.19 -5.06
N ARG A 282 -7.79 15.29 -4.17
CA ARG A 282 -7.95 15.55 -2.73
C ARG A 282 -6.62 15.68 -1.97
N LEU A 283 -5.51 15.25 -2.58
CA LEU A 283 -4.17 15.46 -2.03
C LEU A 283 -3.64 16.88 -2.30
N VAL A 284 -4.29 17.67 -3.16
CA VAL A 284 -3.92 19.05 -3.42
C VAL A 284 -4.41 19.95 -2.27
N ARG A 285 -3.53 20.80 -1.74
CA ARG A 285 -3.84 21.87 -0.79
C ARG A 285 -4.36 23.13 -1.51
N PRO A 286 -5.08 24.03 -0.83
CA PRO A 286 -5.53 25.31 -1.42
C PRO A 286 -4.41 26.20 -1.98
N ASP A 287 -3.17 26.04 -1.52
CA ASP A 287 -1.96 26.77 -1.99
C ASP A 287 -1.31 26.17 -3.26
N GLY A 288 -1.93 25.13 -3.83
CA GLY A 288 -1.46 24.38 -4.99
C GLY A 288 -0.38 23.33 -4.70
N SER A 289 0.08 23.19 -3.45
CA SER A 289 1.00 22.12 -3.04
C SER A 289 0.28 20.78 -2.90
N PHE A 290 1.03 19.68 -2.85
CA PHE A 290 0.50 18.35 -2.59
C PHE A 290 0.85 17.86 -1.18
N ARG A 291 -0.05 17.07 -0.59
CA ARG A 291 0.21 16.25 0.59
C ARG A 291 0.82 14.91 0.17
N THR A 292 1.72 14.37 0.98
CA THR A 292 2.35 13.06 0.77
C THR A 292 1.36 11.90 0.94
N TYR A 293 0.34 12.12 1.78
CA TYR A 293 -0.73 11.18 2.13
C TYR A 293 -2.05 11.96 2.36
N PRO A 294 -3.24 11.32 2.31
CA PRO A 294 -4.54 11.93 2.60
C PRO A 294 -4.79 12.23 4.10
N THR A 295 -3.76 12.72 4.80
CA THR A 295 -3.78 13.09 6.23
C THR A 295 -3.56 14.61 6.40
N PRO A 296 -4.04 15.25 7.48
CA PRO A 296 -3.58 16.61 7.84
C PRO A 296 -2.18 16.58 8.50
N PHE A 297 -1.80 15.47 9.15
CA PHE A 297 -0.64 15.34 10.03
C PHE A 297 0.69 15.11 9.28
N GLU A 298 0.96 15.91 8.24
CA GLU A 298 2.17 15.78 7.42
C GLU A 298 3.43 16.27 8.16
N ARG A 299 3.32 17.27 9.05
CA ARG A 299 4.47 17.78 9.82
C ARG A 299 4.93 16.78 10.89
N GLU A 300 3.98 16.08 11.49
CA GLU A 300 4.16 15.11 12.55
C GLU A 300 4.45 13.70 12.00
N ARG A 301 4.31 13.50 10.68
CA ARG A 301 4.46 12.22 9.96
C ARG A 301 3.61 11.07 10.54
N LEU A 302 2.45 11.39 11.11
CA LEU A 302 1.60 10.41 11.79
C LEU A 302 0.88 9.51 10.78
N GLY A 303 1.03 8.19 10.93
CA GLY A 303 0.55 7.18 9.98
C GLY A 303 1.49 6.91 8.79
N TRP A 304 2.70 7.49 8.76
CA TRP A 304 3.69 7.33 7.69
C TRP A 304 4.73 6.25 8.02
N ASP A 305 5.20 5.51 7.01
CA ASP A 305 6.39 4.65 7.18
C ASP A 305 7.68 5.49 7.38
N ASP A 306 8.66 4.94 8.10
CA ASP A 306 9.88 5.65 8.52
C ASP A 306 10.78 6.10 7.34
N TYR A 307 10.86 5.29 6.29
CA TYR A 307 11.62 5.54 5.06
C TYR A 307 10.95 6.52 4.05
N VAL A 308 9.83 7.16 4.40
CA VAL A 308 9.08 8.03 3.48
C VAL A 308 9.57 9.46 3.54
N HIS A 309 10.05 9.97 2.39
CA HIS A 309 10.46 11.36 2.23
C HIS A 309 9.54 12.07 1.23
N ARG A 310 9.03 13.25 1.63
CA ARG A 310 8.00 13.99 0.88
C ARG A 310 8.48 14.40 -0.51
N LEU A 311 9.67 15.00 -0.60
CA LEU A 311 10.21 15.50 -1.87
C LEU A 311 10.51 14.37 -2.87
N ASP A 312 11.00 13.22 -2.39
CA ASP A 312 11.19 12.01 -3.21
C ASP A 312 9.85 11.56 -3.85
N TYR A 313 8.78 11.51 -3.05
CA TYR A 313 7.45 11.07 -3.49
C TYR A 313 6.78 12.12 -4.39
N ALA A 314 6.95 13.41 -4.10
CA ALA A 314 6.47 14.52 -4.92
C ALA A 314 7.15 14.54 -6.30
N ALA A 315 8.47 14.40 -6.35
CA ALA A 315 9.22 14.37 -7.61
C ALA A 315 8.87 13.12 -8.45
N PHE A 316 8.69 11.96 -7.84
CA PHE A 316 8.25 10.76 -8.56
C PHE A 316 6.82 10.89 -9.08
N ALA A 317 5.90 11.43 -8.27
CA ALA A 317 4.53 11.70 -8.68
C ALA A 317 4.48 12.70 -9.84
N ALA A 318 5.28 13.77 -9.81
CA ALA A 318 5.35 14.74 -10.89
C ALA A 318 5.84 14.12 -12.21
N LEU A 319 6.90 13.28 -12.17
CA LEU A 319 7.41 12.57 -13.35
C LEU A 319 6.37 11.63 -13.98
N LEU A 320 5.51 11.02 -13.16
CA LEU A 320 4.42 10.15 -13.60
C LEU A 320 3.25 10.96 -14.17
N MET A 321 2.76 11.96 -13.43
CA MET A 321 1.61 12.78 -13.82
C MET A 321 1.87 13.59 -15.10
N VAL A 322 3.08 14.13 -15.30
CA VAL A 322 3.41 14.89 -16.53
C VAL A 322 3.49 14.01 -17.78
N GLN A 323 3.66 12.69 -17.61
CA GLN A 323 3.64 11.69 -18.70
C GLN A 323 2.30 10.96 -18.85
N ALA A 324 1.33 11.19 -17.96
CA ALA A 324 0.06 10.46 -17.99
C ALA A 324 -0.80 10.96 -19.16
N PRO A 325 -1.28 10.05 -20.04
CA PRO A 325 -2.31 10.40 -21.03
C PRO A 325 -3.60 10.89 -20.34
N PRO A 326 -4.36 11.80 -20.97
CA PRO A 326 -5.68 12.17 -20.48
C PRO A 326 -6.61 10.95 -20.52
N VAL A 327 -7.32 10.70 -19.43
CA VAL A 327 -8.42 9.72 -19.41
C VAL A 327 -9.58 10.34 -20.18
N SER A 328 -10.08 9.65 -21.20
CA SER A 328 -11.19 10.13 -22.04
C SER A 328 -12.15 8.98 -22.37
N GLY A 329 -13.43 9.35 -22.52
CA GLY A 329 -14.57 8.43 -22.58
C GLY A 329 -15.60 8.77 -21.50
N GLU A 330 -16.82 8.28 -21.67
CA GLU A 330 -17.83 8.32 -20.61
C GLU A 330 -17.41 7.40 -19.46
N VAL A 331 -17.76 7.78 -18.22
CA VAL A 331 -17.53 6.93 -17.03
C VAL A 331 -18.80 6.09 -16.82
N PRO A 332 -18.80 4.78 -17.15
CA PRO A 332 -20.02 3.98 -17.07
C PRO A 332 -20.43 3.71 -15.63
N ALA A 333 -21.74 3.55 -15.41
CA ALA A 333 -22.27 3.11 -14.13
C ALA A 333 -21.76 1.68 -13.81
N ARG A 334 -20.96 1.57 -12.75
CA ARG A 334 -20.32 0.32 -12.33
C ARG A 334 -21.35 -0.64 -11.71
N ARG A 335 -21.48 -1.83 -12.29
CA ARG A 335 -22.29 -2.93 -11.74
C ARG A 335 -21.63 -3.50 -10.48
N ARG A 336 -22.41 -4.22 -9.66
CA ARG A 336 -21.88 -4.97 -8.49
C ARG A 336 -20.65 -5.79 -8.90
N ARG A 337 -19.54 -5.62 -8.18
CA ARG A 337 -18.29 -6.37 -8.39
C ARG A 337 -17.96 -7.15 -7.12
N ARG A 338 -17.65 -8.43 -7.27
CA ARG A 338 -17.09 -9.31 -6.24
C ARG A 338 -15.76 -9.83 -6.76
N TRP A 339 -14.75 -9.87 -5.88
CA TRP A 339 -13.38 -9.89 -6.32
C TRP A 339 -12.44 -10.52 -5.27
N GLU A 340 -11.51 -11.38 -5.69
CA GLU A 340 -10.73 -12.26 -4.79
C GLU A 340 -9.34 -12.62 -5.36
N ALA A 341 -8.28 -12.20 -4.66
CA ALA A 341 -6.91 -12.62 -4.93
C ALA A 341 -6.46 -13.63 -3.85
N ARG A 342 -6.70 -14.94 -4.11
CA ARG A 342 -6.47 -16.03 -3.14
C ARG A 342 -5.02 -16.15 -2.67
N GLU A 343 -4.06 -16.08 -3.59
CA GLU A 343 -2.62 -16.09 -3.26
C GLU A 343 -2.21 -14.96 -2.32
N ALA A 344 -2.74 -13.76 -2.57
CA ALA A 344 -2.49 -12.58 -1.75
C ALA A 344 -3.32 -12.58 -0.45
N GLY A 345 -4.37 -13.39 -0.37
CA GLY A 345 -5.34 -13.34 0.72
C GLY A 345 -6.08 -12.00 0.78
N LEU A 346 -6.52 -11.47 -0.37
CA LEU A 346 -7.28 -10.21 -0.45
C LEU A 346 -8.65 -10.42 -1.08
N TRP A 347 -9.65 -9.70 -0.58
CA TRP A 347 -11.02 -9.66 -1.12
C TRP A 347 -11.49 -8.21 -1.28
N ALA A 348 -12.30 -7.93 -2.29
CA ALA A 348 -13.06 -6.70 -2.43
C ALA A 348 -14.49 -6.99 -2.93
N GLU A 349 -15.49 -6.33 -2.36
CA GLU A 349 -16.86 -6.38 -2.89
C GLU A 349 -17.54 -5.00 -2.82
N GLU A 350 -18.22 -4.64 -3.90
CA GLU A 350 -18.79 -3.32 -4.16
C GLU A 350 -20.20 -3.42 -4.73
N GLU A 351 -21.09 -2.54 -4.25
CA GLU A 351 -22.44 -2.37 -4.79
C GLU A 351 -22.90 -0.92 -4.61
N GLY A 352 -22.96 -0.16 -5.72
CA GLY A 352 -23.34 1.25 -5.72
C GLY A 352 -22.38 2.13 -4.90
N HIS A 353 -22.83 2.63 -3.75
CA HIS A 353 -22.03 3.45 -2.84
C HIS A 353 -21.47 2.68 -1.62
N ARG A 354 -21.58 1.35 -1.64
CA ARG A 354 -21.07 0.43 -0.62
C ARG A 354 -19.85 -0.31 -1.14
N PHE A 355 -18.82 -0.41 -0.30
CA PHE A 355 -17.57 -1.07 -0.64
C PHE A 355 -16.94 -1.64 0.63
N ALA A 356 -16.46 -2.88 0.60
CA ALA A 356 -15.58 -3.38 1.65
C ALA A 356 -14.45 -4.24 1.06
N ALA A 357 -13.27 -4.09 1.65
CA ALA A 357 -12.07 -4.85 1.33
C ALA A 357 -11.46 -5.47 2.58
N PHE A 358 -10.97 -6.70 2.45
CA PHE A 358 -10.52 -7.54 3.56
C PHE A 358 -9.17 -8.20 3.22
N ALA A 359 -8.31 -8.33 4.22
CA ALA A 359 -7.22 -9.29 4.22
C ALA A 359 -7.72 -10.57 4.89
N THR A 360 -7.78 -11.67 4.14
CA THR A 360 -8.27 -12.97 4.60
C THR A 360 -7.13 -13.76 5.23
N ARG A 361 -6.14 -14.18 4.42
CA ARG A 361 -4.97 -14.94 4.89
C ARG A 361 -4.00 -14.08 5.72
N GLY A 362 -3.76 -12.84 5.29
CA GLY A 362 -2.66 -12.02 5.79
C GLY A 362 -1.32 -12.35 5.13
N GLN A 363 -0.37 -11.43 5.26
CA GLN A 363 0.95 -11.50 4.64
C GLN A 363 2.02 -11.06 5.64
N PHE A 364 3.08 -11.85 5.78
CA PHE A 364 4.09 -11.64 6.82
C PHE A 364 5.44 -12.23 6.42
N HIS A 365 6.53 -11.49 6.62
CA HIS A 365 7.88 -12.01 6.40
C HIS A 365 8.92 -11.49 7.44
N PRO A 366 9.49 -12.36 8.30
CA PRO A 366 10.39 -11.98 9.40
C PRO A 366 11.74 -11.41 8.94
N GLY A 367 12.13 -11.73 7.70
CA GLY A 367 13.40 -11.33 7.08
C GLY A 367 13.62 -9.83 6.97
N SER A 368 12.55 -9.01 6.98
CA SER A 368 12.63 -7.57 6.77
C SER A 368 11.60 -6.81 7.61
N TYR A 369 12.04 -5.74 8.29
CA TYR A 369 11.17 -4.92 9.13
C TYR A 369 10.02 -4.23 8.36
N LEU A 370 10.17 -4.10 7.05
CA LEU A 370 9.17 -3.55 6.13
C LEU A 370 7.95 -4.47 5.91
N PHE A 371 8.02 -5.73 6.36
CA PHE A 371 7.02 -6.77 6.09
C PHE A 371 6.64 -7.59 7.35
N VAL A 372 6.87 -7.03 8.55
CA VAL A 372 6.36 -7.56 9.83
C VAL A 372 5.22 -6.72 10.42
N ASP A 373 4.77 -5.73 9.66
CA ASP A 373 3.86 -4.67 10.07
C ASP A 373 2.44 -5.18 10.31
N GLY A 374 1.80 -4.74 11.41
CA GLY A 374 0.43 -5.08 11.77
C GLY A 374 -0.60 -4.87 10.66
N ARG A 375 -0.41 -3.87 9.79
CA ARG A 375 -1.28 -3.53 8.64
C ARG A 375 -1.38 -4.60 7.56
N SER A 376 -0.54 -5.65 7.63
CA SER A 376 -0.52 -6.75 6.66
C SER A 376 -1.19 -8.03 7.19
N SER A 377 -1.77 -7.98 8.40
CA SER A 377 -2.27 -9.18 9.11
C SER A 377 -3.57 -9.73 8.51
N GLY A 378 -3.82 -11.02 8.71
CA GLY A 378 -5.00 -11.72 8.22
C GLY A 378 -6.26 -11.51 9.06
N MET A 379 -7.39 -11.97 8.51
CA MET A 379 -8.75 -11.80 9.03
C MET A 379 -9.04 -10.38 9.52
N GLN A 380 -8.67 -9.38 8.70
CA GLN A 380 -8.73 -7.96 9.00
C GLN A 380 -9.52 -7.19 7.93
N VAL A 381 -10.40 -6.29 8.36
CA VAL A 381 -11.01 -5.28 7.48
C VAL A 381 -9.95 -4.25 7.10
N LEU A 382 -9.79 -3.99 5.80
CA LEU A 382 -8.85 -3.02 5.27
C LEU A 382 -9.53 -1.66 5.09
N ALA A 383 -10.64 -1.66 4.36
CA ALA A 383 -11.51 -0.50 4.22
C ALA A 383 -12.98 -0.98 4.19
N TRP A 384 -13.89 -0.21 4.79
CA TRP A 384 -15.33 -0.36 4.59
C TRP A 384 -15.96 1.03 4.46
N LYS A 385 -16.78 1.20 3.43
CA LYS A 385 -17.52 2.41 3.10
C LYS A 385 -19.00 2.10 2.91
N ASP A 386 -19.85 2.98 3.43
CA ASP A 386 -21.30 2.96 3.23
C ASP A 386 -21.77 4.38 2.87
N ALA A 387 -22.72 4.51 1.94
CA ALA A 387 -23.18 5.80 1.40
C ALA A 387 -22.03 6.77 1.00
N GLY A 388 -20.92 6.25 0.47
CA GLY A 388 -19.73 7.04 0.10
C GLY A 388 -18.89 7.54 1.28
N ARG A 389 -19.18 7.12 2.51
CA ARG A 389 -18.49 7.52 3.75
C ARG A 389 -17.63 6.38 4.26
N THR A 390 -16.38 6.65 4.62
CA THR A 390 -15.51 5.66 5.26
C THR A 390 -16.00 5.34 6.67
N VAL A 391 -16.38 4.09 6.90
CA VAL A 391 -16.76 3.53 8.21
C VAL A 391 -15.52 2.99 8.90
N VAL A 392 -14.77 2.14 8.19
CA VAL A 392 -13.48 1.58 8.62
C VAL A 392 -12.39 2.12 7.69
N PRO A 393 -11.42 2.90 8.19
CA PRO A 393 -10.27 3.39 7.42
C PRO A 393 -9.18 2.31 7.32
N PRO A 394 -8.13 2.51 6.50
CA PRO A 394 -6.95 1.64 6.44
C PRO A 394 -6.39 1.27 7.82
N PRO A 395 -5.72 0.12 7.96
CA PRO A 395 -4.98 -0.23 9.16
C PRO A 395 -3.94 0.87 9.54
N PRO A 396 -3.82 1.23 10.84
CA PRO A 396 -2.95 2.31 11.31
C PRO A 396 -1.47 1.91 11.36
N HIS A 397 -0.58 2.89 11.41
CA HIS A 397 0.86 2.67 11.52
C HIS A 397 1.48 3.51 12.65
N GLU A 398 2.06 2.83 13.64
CA GLU A 398 2.81 3.46 14.73
C GLU A 398 4.32 3.30 14.45
N MET A 399 4.94 4.32 13.85
CA MET A 399 6.33 4.32 13.37
C MET A 399 7.36 3.89 14.42
N GLY A 400 7.11 4.15 15.70
CA GLY A 400 7.98 3.72 16.81
C GLY A 400 7.87 2.23 17.17
N SER A 401 6.78 1.56 16.80
CA SER A 401 6.49 0.16 17.13
C SER A 401 5.61 -0.53 16.06
N PRO A 402 6.05 -0.60 14.79
CA PRO A 402 5.22 -1.10 13.68
C PRO A 402 4.87 -2.60 13.79
N ALA A 403 5.56 -3.32 14.67
CA ALA A 403 5.33 -4.73 14.98
C ALA A 403 4.33 -4.96 16.14
N ASP A 404 3.87 -3.93 16.86
CA ASP A 404 2.86 -4.10 17.91
C ASP A 404 1.48 -4.44 17.31
N PRO A 405 0.85 -5.57 17.70
CA PRO A 405 -0.50 -5.89 17.25
C PRO A 405 -1.61 -5.16 18.04
N GLY A 406 -1.30 -4.59 19.21
CA GLY A 406 -2.29 -4.17 20.21
C GLY A 406 -3.34 -3.16 19.72
N TRP A 407 -2.97 -2.30 18.77
CA TRP A 407 -3.77 -1.15 18.34
C TRP A 407 -3.98 -1.03 16.83
N VAL A 408 -3.87 -2.15 16.08
CA VAL A 408 -4.14 -2.18 14.63
C VAL A 408 -5.66 -2.17 14.34
N GLY A 409 -6.45 -2.76 15.23
CA GLY A 409 -7.90 -2.90 15.06
C GLY A 409 -8.28 -4.02 14.09
N PHE A 410 -9.38 -4.73 14.37
CA PHE A 410 -9.72 -6.01 13.75
C PHE A 410 -8.56 -7.02 13.85
N MET A 411 -7.97 -7.14 15.04
CA MET A 411 -6.93 -8.12 15.35
C MET A 411 -7.11 -8.64 16.80
N PRO A 412 -7.30 -9.95 17.02
CA PRO A 412 -7.28 -10.54 18.35
C PRO A 412 -5.85 -10.62 18.91
N VAL A 413 -5.67 -10.24 20.18
CA VAL A 413 -4.37 -10.14 20.84
C VAL A 413 -4.43 -10.80 22.23
N ALA A 414 -3.42 -11.60 22.55
CA ALA A 414 -3.21 -12.15 23.88
C ALA A 414 -1.99 -11.51 24.56
N GLU A 415 -2.09 -11.27 25.86
CA GLU A 415 -1.02 -10.73 26.69
C GLU A 415 -0.51 -11.82 27.63
N VAL A 416 0.78 -12.17 27.49
CA VAL A 416 1.45 -13.22 28.27
C VAL A 416 2.80 -12.71 28.73
N ALA A 417 3.03 -12.70 30.06
CA ALA A 417 4.24 -12.15 30.69
C ALA A 417 4.62 -10.74 30.15
N ALA A 418 3.63 -9.83 30.11
CA ALA A 418 3.75 -8.47 29.56
C ALA A 418 4.25 -8.38 28.10
N ARG A 419 3.93 -9.38 27.27
CA ARG A 419 4.15 -9.37 25.81
C ARG A 419 2.87 -9.62 25.04
N SER A 420 2.68 -8.88 23.95
CA SER A 420 1.61 -9.06 22.99
C SER A 420 1.91 -10.23 22.04
N TRP A 421 0.91 -11.08 21.81
CA TRP A 421 0.89 -12.19 20.86
C TRP A 421 -0.36 -12.07 20.00
N ALA A 422 -0.24 -12.21 18.68
CA ALA A 422 -1.38 -12.10 17.77
C ALA A 422 -1.15 -12.87 16.47
N VAL A 423 -2.22 -13.30 15.82
CA VAL A 423 -2.15 -14.02 14.55
C VAL A 423 -1.79 -13.03 13.43
N ARG A 424 -0.68 -13.29 12.72
CA ARG A 424 -0.28 -12.51 11.53
C ARG A 424 -0.81 -13.12 10.25
N THR A 425 -0.70 -14.44 10.14
CA THR A 425 -1.19 -15.25 9.03
C THR A 425 -2.11 -16.34 9.57
N TYR A 426 -3.27 -16.48 8.94
CA TYR A 426 -4.20 -17.58 9.17
C TYR A 426 -3.96 -18.60 8.07
N ASP A 427 -3.55 -19.82 8.40
CA ASP A 427 -3.12 -20.82 7.40
C ASP A 427 -4.27 -21.65 6.82
N ASP A 428 -5.42 -21.64 7.48
CA ASP A 428 -6.68 -22.22 7.02
C ASP A 428 -7.76 -21.14 7.14
N VAL A 429 -8.20 -20.63 5.99
CA VAL A 429 -9.22 -19.56 5.85
C VAL A 429 -10.14 -19.92 4.70
N ARG A 430 -11.45 -19.72 4.91
CA ARG A 430 -12.50 -20.03 3.94
C ARG A 430 -13.44 -18.84 3.76
N THR A 431 -13.89 -18.66 2.53
CA THR A 431 -14.78 -17.56 2.13
C THR A 431 -16.17 -18.10 1.76
N PHE A 432 -17.21 -17.49 2.32
CA PHE A 432 -18.61 -17.87 2.20
C PHE A 432 -19.44 -16.71 1.62
N PRO A 433 -19.38 -16.49 0.29
CA PRO A 433 -20.12 -15.43 -0.38
C PRO A 433 -21.62 -15.73 -0.48
N SER A 434 -22.43 -14.67 -0.42
CA SER A 434 -23.91 -14.73 -0.44
C SER A 434 -24.48 -13.56 -1.28
N PRO A 435 -25.76 -13.59 -1.71
CA PRO A 435 -26.44 -12.39 -2.18
C PRO A 435 -26.37 -11.25 -1.15
N ALA A 436 -26.70 -11.52 0.12
CA ALA A 436 -26.79 -10.54 1.20
C ALA A 436 -25.42 -10.03 1.72
N GLY A 437 -24.33 -10.74 1.46
CA GLY A 437 -23.05 -10.43 2.10
C GLY A 437 -21.89 -11.37 1.77
N VAL A 438 -20.85 -11.31 2.60
CA VAL A 438 -19.74 -12.27 2.59
C VAL A 438 -19.30 -12.61 4.02
N GLY A 439 -19.09 -13.89 4.27
CA GLY A 439 -18.50 -14.42 5.49
C GLY A 439 -17.08 -14.90 5.23
N PHE A 440 -16.17 -14.64 6.16
CA PHE A 440 -14.85 -15.24 6.21
C PHE A 440 -14.72 -15.95 7.55
N VAL A 441 -14.09 -17.11 7.58
CA VAL A 441 -13.75 -17.81 8.82
C VAL A 441 -12.41 -18.50 8.68
N GLY A 442 -11.60 -18.50 9.74
CA GLY A 442 -10.27 -19.08 9.72
C GLY A 442 -9.64 -19.23 11.09
N ARG A 443 -8.54 -19.98 11.13
CA ARG A 443 -7.75 -20.24 12.35
C ARG A 443 -6.28 -19.91 12.17
N GLY A 444 -5.62 -19.55 13.27
CA GLY A 444 -4.18 -19.28 13.28
C GLY A 444 -3.57 -19.24 14.68
N VAL A 445 -2.25 -19.37 14.74
CA VAL A 445 -1.49 -19.44 15.98
C VAL A 445 -0.97 -18.04 16.35
N PRO A 446 -1.18 -17.53 17.58
CA PRO A 446 -0.64 -16.25 18.00
C PRO A 446 0.89 -16.22 18.01
N LEU A 447 1.49 -15.22 17.36
CA LEU A 447 2.95 -15.06 17.28
C LEU A 447 3.42 -13.80 18.03
N SER A 448 4.62 -13.89 18.62
CA SER A 448 5.39 -12.74 19.10
C SER A 448 6.71 -12.62 18.34
N LEU A 449 7.19 -11.39 18.18
CA LEU A 449 8.24 -11.03 17.23
C LEU A 449 9.45 -10.43 17.96
N HIS A 450 10.54 -11.18 18.00
CA HIS A 450 11.75 -10.79 18.70
C HIS A 450 12.80 -10.23 17.72
N THR A 451 13.19 -8.97 17.86
CA THR A 451 14.27 -8.39 17.04
C THR A 451 15.54 -9.24 17.16
N THR A 452 16.23 -9.49 16.04
CA THR A 452 17.51 -10.24 16.09
C THR A 452 18.65 -9.33 16.54
N ALA A 453 19.73 -9.94 17.06
CA ALA A 453 20.95 -9.20 17.39
C ALA A 453 21.52 -8.49 16.14
N THR A 454 21.44 -9.15 14.98
CA THR A 454 21.84 -8.61 13.67
C THR A 454 21.00 -7.40 13.25
N HIS A 455 19.69 -7.39 13.51
CA HIS A 455 18.85 -6.22 13.22
C HIS A 455 19.15 -5.05 14.16
N ARG A 456 19.32 -5.31 15.47
CA ARG A 456 19.76 -4.28 16.43
C ARG A 456 21.13 -3.70 16.09
N ALA A 457 22.06 -4.53 15.61
CA ALA A 457 23.35 -4.07 15.11
C ALA A 457 23.21 -3.22 13.84
N ALA A 458 22.33 -3.61 12.90
CA ALA A 458 22.06 -2.84 11.68
C ALA A 458 21.48 -1.44 11.99
N ARG A 459 20.46 -1.34 12.85
CA ARG A 459 19.90 -0.02 13.25
C ARG A 459 20.91 0.86 13.98
N ARG A 460 21.84 0.28 14.77
CA ARG A 460 22.97 1.02 15.36
C ARG A 460 24.05 1.43 14.34
N ALA A 461 24.14 0.73 13.22
CA ALA A 461 25.10 1.02 12.15
C ALA A 461 24.62 2.13 11.20
N GLU A 462 23.32 2.42 11.15
CA GLU A 462 22.73 3.46 10.28
C GLU A 462 23.25 4.88 10.59
N GLY A 463 23.84 5.10 11.78
CA GLY A 463 24.60 6.31 12.13
C GLY A 463 26.11 6.11 12.31
N ASN A 464 26.69 4.96 11.94
CA ASN A 464 28.10 4.63 12.21
C ASN A 464 28.78 3.92 11.03
N PHE A 465 29.75 4.61 10.41
CA PHE A 465 30.48 4.15 9.24
C PHE A 465 31.20 2.81 9.45
N TRP A 466 31.94 2.65 10.54
CA TRP A 466 32.72 1.44 10.84
C TRP A 466 31.81 0.23 11.07
N LEU A 467 30.75 0.36 11.88
CA LEU A 467 29.76 -0.70 12.06
C LEU A 467 29.06 -1.06 10.75
N THR A 468 28.75 -0.08 9.90
CA THR A 468 28.20 -0.31 8.56
C THR A 468 29.18 -1.11 7.68
N TRP A 469 30.46 -0.79 7.67
CA TRP A 469 31.48 -1.54 6.93
C TRP A 469 31.66 -2.97 7.45
N THR A 470 31.75 -3.17 8.76
CA THR A 470 31.85 -4.51 9.36
C THR A 470 30.64 -5.38 9.03
N LEU A 471 29.42 -4.84 9.14
CA LEU A 471 28.21 -5.58 8.76
C LEU A 471 28.11 -5.85 7.26
N ARG A 472 28.61 -4.95 6.40
CA ARG A 472 28.74 -5.20 4.95
C ARG A 472 29.74 -6.33 4.68
N GLY A 473 30.89 -6.35 5.35
CA GLY A 473 31.90 -7.41 5.25
C GLY A 473 31.36 -8.78 5.67
N VAL A 474 30.77 -8.86 6.86
CA VAL A 474 30.15 -10.09 7.39
C VAL A 474 29.04 -10.61 6.45
N ARG A 475 28.17 -9.74 5.94
CA ARG A 475 27.16 -10.14 4.93
C ARG A 475 27.79 -10.61 3.61
N GLY A 476 28.87 -9.98 3.15
CA GLY A 476 29.59 -10.38 1.94
C GLY A 476 30.21 -11.78 2.07
N VAL A 477 30.79 -12.09 3.23
CA VAL A 477 31.30 -13.44 3.55
C VAL A 477 30.14 -14.45 3.62
N ALA A 478 29.07 -14.15 4.36
CA ALA A 478 27.90 -15.03 4.45
C ALA A 478 27.29 -15.34 3.07
N THR A 479 27.17 -14.33 2.20
CA THR A 479 26.66 -14.49 0.83
C THR A 479 27.55 -15.41 -0.02
N ARG A 480 28.88 -15.26 0.06
CA ARG A 480 29.85 -16.16 -0.62
C ARG A 480 29.74 -17.60 -0.12
N LEU A 481 29.52 -17.78 1.19
CA LEU A 481 29.34 -19.09 1.83
C LEU A 481 27.90 -19.63 1.71
N ARG A 482 27.00 -18.94 0.98
CA ARG A 482 25.55 -19.25 0.86
C ARG A 482 24.81 -19.36 2.20
N VAL A 483 25.36 -18.81 3.28
CA VAL A 483 24.72 -18.75 4.60
C VAL A 483 23.65 -17.66 4.54
N GLN A 484 22.37 -18.03 4.70
CA GLN A 484 21.30 -17.05 4.83
C GLN A 484 21.54 -16.19 6.08
N PRO A 485 21.56 -14.85 5.98
CA PRO A 485 21.67 -14.00 7.16
C PRO A 485 20.39 -14.15 8.00
N PRO A 486 20.49 -14.13 9.34
CA PRO A 486 19.30 -14.14 10.19
C PRO A 486 18.42 -12.92 9.88
N GLY A 487 17.11 -13.14 9.88
CA GLY A 487 16.12 -12.12 9.54
C GLY A 487 16.11 -10.92 10.49
N ALA A 488 15.28 -9.92 10.18
CA ALA A 488 15.09 -8.78 11.08
C ALA A 488 14.49 -9.22 12.44
N TYR A 489 13.61 -10.24 12.41
CA TYR A 489 12.92 -10.79 13.57
C TYR A 489 13.06 -12.33 13.63
N ARG A 490 12.94 -12.86 14.85
CA ARG A 490 12.65 -14.27 15.15
C ARG A 490 11.18 -14.36 15.56
N GLU A 491 10.44 -15.23 14.88
CA GLU A 491 9.12 -15.67 15.33
C GLU A 491 9.23 -16.58 16.56
N VAL A 492 8.28 -16.42 17.48
CA VAL A 492 7.95 -17.41 18.51
C VAL A 492 6.43 -17.57 18.49
N ALA A 493 5.95 -18.80 18.52
CA ALA A 493 4.53 -19.13 18.61
C ALA A 493 4.11 -19.34 20.07
N LEU A 494 2.89 -18.94 20.42
CA LEU A 494 2.34 -19.16 21.75
C LEU A 494 1.92 -20.64 21.88
N ALA A 495 2.70 -21.43 22.62
CA ALA A 495 2.50 -22.87 22.73
C ALA A 495 1.13 -23.19 23.37
N GLY A 496 0.37 -24.06 22.70
CA GLY A 496 -0.97 -24.47 23.15
C GLY A 496 -2.04 -23.38 23.00
N ALA A 497 -1.83 -22.35 22.18
CA ALA A 497 -2.83 -21.32 21.89
C ALA A 497 -3.24 -21.27 20.41
N GLU A 498 -4.52 -21.01 20.18
CA GLU A 498 -5.15 -20.92 18.85
C GLU A 498 -6.21 -19.80 18.89
N VAL A 499 -6.33 -19.06 17.79
CA VAL A 499 -7.45 -18.14 17.57
C VAL A 499 -8.28 -18.65 16.40
N ARG A 500 -9.56 -18.88 16.65
CA ARG A 500 -10.59 -19.04 15.63
C ARG A 500 -11.31 -17.70 15.48
N ARG A 501 -11.47 -17.23 14.25
CA ARG A 501 -12.14 -15.96 13.95
C ARG A 501 -13.09 -16.12 12.77
N ALA A 502 -14.23 -15.42 12.84
CA ALA A 502 -15.02 -15.08 11.67
C ALA A 502 -15.24 -13.57 11.53
N LEU A 503 -15.40 -13.11 10.29
CA LEU A 503 -15.90 -11.79 9.92
C LEU A 503 -17.10 -11.98 8.98
N VAL A 504 -18.27 -11.45 9.32
CA VAL A 504 -19.50 -11.54 8.51
C VAL A 504 -19.99 -10.14 8.19
N TRP A 505 -20.01 -9.78 6.91
CA TRP A 505 -20.50 -8.48 6.43
C TRP A 505 -21.89 -8.62 5.81
N PHE A 506 -22.89 -8.09 6.50
CA PHE A 506 -24.27 -7.88 6.04
C PHE A 506 -24.32 -6.57 5.25
N ARG A 507 -24.26 -6.68 3.92
CA ARG A 507 -23.94 -5.56 3.03
C ARG A 507 -25.09 -4.58 2.90
N GLU A 508 -26.33 -5.08 2.83
CA GLU A 508 -27.51 -4.25 2.60
C GLU A 508 -28.00 -3.56 3.90
N GLU A 509 -27.71 -4.20 5.03
CA GLU A 509 -28.08 -3.82 6.39
C GLU A 509 -27.04 -2.89 7.03
N GLY A 510 -25.88 -2.70 6.40
CA GLY A 510 -24.81 -1.81 6.90
C GLY A 510 -24.14 -2.32 8.17
N CYS A 511 -23.99 -3.65 8.32
CA CYS A 511 -23.44 -4.26 9.54
C CYS A 511 -22.28 -5.22 9.26
N LEU A 512 -21.25 -5.14 10.09
CA LEU A 512 -20.12 -6.07 10.12
C LEU A 512 -20.05 -6.70 11.51
N VAL A 513 -20.12 -8.03 11.57
CA VAL A 513 -19.95 -8.81 12.81
C VAL A 513 -18.59 -9.49 12.81
N ALA A 514 -17.85 -9.35 13.92
CA ALA A 514 -16.71 -10.17 14.25
C ALA A 514 -17.11 -11.21 15.29
N VAL A 515 -16.71 -12.46 15.08
CA VAL A 515 -16.84 -13.56 16.05
C VAL A 515 -15.44 -14.05 16.38
N ASP A 516 -15.00 -13.86 17.63
CA ASP A 516 -13.63 -14.12 18.10
C ASP A 516 -13.63 -15.18 19.20
N ARG A 517 -12.87 -16.26 19.03
CA ARG A 517 -12.59 -17.26 20.07
C ARG A 517 -11.08 -17.42 20.23
N PHE A 518 -10.59 -17.26 21.46
CA PHE A 518 -9.21 -17.56 21.85
C PHE A 518 -9.19 -18.79 22.76
N ASP A 519 -8.42 -19.79 22.37
CA ASP A 519 -8.12 -20.98 23.17
C ASP A 519 -6.65 -20.97 23.60
N GLY A 520 -6.34 -21.42 24.82
CA GLY A 520 -4.97 -21.56 25.34
C GLY A 520 -4.60 -20.61 26.49
N PRO A 521 -3.31 -20.60 26.90
CA PRO A 521 -2.84 -19.87 28.07
C PRO A 521 -2.60 -18.37 27.80
N ALA A 522 -3.32 -17.50 28.52
CA ALA A 522 -3.11 -16.05 28.46
C ALA A 522 -3.48 -15.35 29.78
N GLY A 523 -2.81 -14.23 30.11
CA GLY A 523 -3.14 -13.39 31.27
C GLY A 523 -4.26 -12.38 31.00
N ALA A 524 -4.32 -11.90 29.76
CA ALA A 524 -5.47 -11.21 29.19
C ALA A 524 -5.61 -11.55 27.71
N THR A 525 -6.83 -11.46 27.19
CA THR A 525 -7.14 -11.63 25.77
C THR A 525 -8.08 -10.51 25.33
N TRP A 526 -7.85 -9.99 24.13
CA TRP A 526 -8.45 -8.76 23.65
C TRP A 526 -8.90 -8.93 22.20
N GLY A 527 -10.15 -8.57 21.91
CA GLY A 527 -10.62 -8.31 20.56
C GLY A 527 -10.50 -6.82 20.26
N THR A 528 -10.47 -6.47 18.98
CA THR A 528 -10.43 -5.07 18.55
C THR A 528 -11.27 -4.82 17.32
N VAL A 529 -11.85 -3.62 17.19
CA VAL A 529 -12.46 -3.08 15.96
C VAL A 529 -11.94 -1.66 15.71
N ARG A 530 -12.00 -1.19 14.45
CA ARG A 530 -11.49 0.13 14.03
C ARG A 530 -12.58 0.96 13.36
N LEU A 531 -12.62 2.26 13.65
CA LEU A 531 -13.60 3.22 13.12
C LEU A 531 -12.89 4.47 12.58
N ALA A 532 -13.50 5.15 11.62
CA ALA A 532 -13.06 6.46 11.12
C ALA A 532 -13.55 7.64 11.99
N VAL A 533 -14.29 7.35 13.06
CA VAL A 533 -15.04 8.31 13.87
C VAL A 533 -14.96 7.93 15.35
N PRO A 534 -14.98 8.92 16.28
CA PRO A 534 -14.99 8.63 17.71
C PRO A 534 -16.29 7.92 18.11
N ALA A 535 -16.17 6.91 18.98
CA ALA A 535 -17.31 6.20 19.55
C ALA A 535 -17.34 6.41 21.07
N VAL A 536 -18.51 6.77 21.59
CA VAL A 536 -18.72 7.15 23.00
C VAL A 536 -19.65 6.16 23.71
N PRO A 537 -19.37 5.77 24.97
CA PRO A 537 -20.26 4.89 25.73
C PRO A 537 -21.63 5.54 25.98
N LEU A 538 -22.70 4.84 25.60
CA LEU A 538 -24.08 5.23 25.89
C LEU A 538 -24.97 4.00 25.84
N ASP A 539 -25.86 3.83 26.83
CA ASP A 539 -26.83 2.74 26.93
C ASP A 539 -26.26 1.32 26.74
N GLY A 540 -25.05 1.06 27.27
CA GLY A 540 -24.38 -0.24 27.18
C GLY A 540 -23.70 -0.54 25.83
N VAL A 541 -23.80 0.36 24.86
CA VAL A 541 -23.13 0.28 23.54
C VAL A 541 -22.12 1.42 23.38
N LEU A 542 -21.30 1.40 22.33
CA LEU A 542 -20.57 2.60 21.91
C LEU A 542 -21.27 3.22 20.70
N ARG A 543 -21.90 4.38 20.85
CA ARG A 543 -22.50 5.10 19.72
C ARG A 543 -21.48 6.00 19.05
N PHE A 544 -21.58 6.17 17.74
CA PHE A 544 -20.84 7.19 17.00
C PHE A 544 -21.80 8.02 16.15
N ASP A 545 -21.65 9.34 16.17
CA ASP A 545 -22.25 10.26 15.21
C ASP A 545 -21.23 11.36 14.93
N HIS A 546 -20.63 11.35 13.74
CA HIS A 546 -19.63 12.33 13.36
C HIS A 546 -19.65 12.61 11.85
N ARG A 547 -19.70 13.90 11.48
CA ARG A 547 -19.77 14.37 10.08
C ARG A 547 -20.94 13.79 9.27
N GLY A 548 -21.97 13.25 9.92
CA GLY A 548 -23.10 12.56 9.29
C GLY A 548 -22.85 11.08 8.96
N LEU A 549 -21.81 10.45 9.53
CA LEU A 549 -21.79 9.00 9.71
C LEU A 549 -22.27 8.70 11.14
N ARG A 550 -23.43 8.05 11.25
CA ARG A 550 -24.06 7.61 12.51
C ARG A 550 -24.07 6.09 12.58
N GLY A 551 -23.94 5.54 13.80
CA GLY A 551 -23.98 4.11 14.04
C GLY A 551 -23.58 3.71 15.46
N GLN A 552 -23.25 2.43 15.63
CA GLN A 552 -22.97 1.84 16.94
C GLN A 552 -21.99 0.66 16.85
N VAL A 553 -21.22 0.43 17.91
CA VAL A 553 -20.54 -0.83 18.20
C VAL A 553 -21.28 -1.51 19.35
N ARG A 554 -21.75 -2.74 19.11
CA ARG A 554 -22.44 -3.58 20.11
C ARG A 554 -21.61 -4.79 20.48
N PHE A 555 -21.61 -5.11 21.77
CA PHE A 555 -21.00 -6.32 22.33
C PHE A 555 -22.13 -7.30 22.64
N LEU A 556 -22.32 -8.31 21.79
CA LEU A 556 -23.52 -9.17 21.81
C LEU A 556 -23.32 -10.44 22.65
N LEU A 557 -22.09 -10.96 22.73
CA LEU A 557 -21.74 -12.17 23.48
C LEU A 557 -20.27 -12.14 23.93
N GLY A 558 -19.93 -12.81 25.03
CA GLY A 558 -18.56 -13.21 25.39
C GLY A 558 -17.55 -12.11 25.74
N VAL A 559 -17.92 -10.84 25.61
CA VAL A 559 -17.10 -9.68 25.99
C VAL A 559 -17.22 -9.41 27.49
N THR A 560 -16.13 -8.94 28.11
CA THR A 560 -16.06 -8.64 29.55
C THR A 560 -15.43 -7.28 29.84
N GLY A 561 -15.85 -6.64 30.93
CA GLY A 561 -15.36 -5.32 31.35
C GLY A 561 -15.79 -4.16 30.42
N PRO A 562 -15.40 -2.91 30.75
CA PRO A 562 -15.58 -1.78 29.85
C PRO A 562 -14.61 -1.88 28.65
N PRO A 563 -15.03 -1.44 27.45
CA PRO A 563 -14.12 -1.30 26.32
C PRO A 563 -13.21 -0.08 26.50
N GLU A 564 -11.98 -0.19 26.01
CA GLU A 564 -11.04 0.92 25.84
C GLU A 564 -11.16 1.51 24.43
N VAL A 565 -10.88 2.81 24.27
CA VAL A 565 -10.81 3.47 22.96
C VAL A 565 -9.50 4.27 22.86
N ARG A 566 -8.67 3.99 21.84
CA ARG A 566 -7.43 4.73 21.56
C ARG A 566 -7.51 5.44 20.22
N GLU A 567 -7.06 6.69 20.19
CA GLU A 567 -6.77 7.42 18.95
C GLU A 567 -5.50 6.89 18.28
N VAL A 568 -5.59 6.55 16.99
CA VAL A 568 -4.51 5.98 16.19
C VAL A 568 -4.43 6.64 14.82
N PHE A 569 -3.27 6.55 14.17
CA PHE A 569 -3.02 7.26 12.91
C PHE A 569 -2.86 6.31 11.73
N THR A 570 -3.66 6.54 10.69
CA THR A 570 -3.68 5.83 9.42
C THR A 570 -3.10 6.73 8.32
N SER A 571 -2.87 6.18 7.13
CA SER A 571 -2.54 6.98 5.93
C SER A 571 -3.61 8.02 5.58
N ASN A 572 -4.86 7.81 6.01
CA ASN A 572 -6.00 8.71 5.82
C ASN A 572 -6.21 9.66 7.02
N GLY A 573 -5.25 9.73 7.94
CA GLY A 573 -5.34 10.50 9.18
C GLY A 573 -5.94 9.71 10.34
N LEU A 574 -6.68 10.42 11.20
CA LEU A 574 -7.14 9.92 12.49
C LEU A 574 -8.14 8.77 12.37
N ALA A 575 -7.99 7.76 13.23
CA ALA A 575 -8.92 6.66 13.41
C ALA A 575 -9.00 6.28 14.88
N TYR A 576 -10.01 5.48 15.23
CA TYR A 576 -10.31 5.07 16.60
C TYR A 576 -10.31 3.55 16.65
N VAL A 577 -9.51 2.97 17.55
CA VAL A 577 -9.54 1.51 17.81
C VAL A 577 -10.20 1.27 19.15
N VAL A 578 -11.29 0.50 19.11
CA VAL A 578 -11.97 -0.01 20.30
C VAL A 578 -11.35 -1.35 20.65
N ARG A 579 -10.85 -1.49 21.88
CA ARG A 579 -10.26 -2.72 22.43
C ARG A 579 -11.15 -3.25 23.56
N TYR A 580 -11.50 -4.53 23.52
CA TYR A 580 -12.47 -5.13 24.45
C TYR A 580 -12.01 -6.52 24.89
N ARG A 581 -12.24 -6.88 26.16
CA ARG A 581 -11.66 -8.09 26.75
C ARG A 581 -12.48 -9.34 26.41
N LEU A 582 -11.83 -10.36 25.87
CA LEU A 582 -12.45 -11.65 25.56
C LEU A 582 -12.44 -12.56 26.79
N ARG A 583 -13.35 -13.54 26.80
CA ARG A 583 -13.33 -14.66 27.75
C ARG A 583 -12.67 -15.89 27.08
N PRO A 584 -11.52 -16.39 27.57
CA PRO A 584 -10.87 -17.57 26.99
C PRO A 584 -11.82 -18.77 26.89
N GLY A 585 -11.69 -19.55 25.81
CA GLY A 585 -12.53 -20.71 25.51
C GLY A 585 -13.99 -20.40 25.15
N THR A 586 -14.40 -19.13 25.12
CA THR A 586 -15.77 -18.70 24.82
C THR A 586 -15.80 -17.85 23.55
N PRO A 587 -16.73 -18.06 22.60
CA PRO A 587 -16.94 -17.13 21.50
C PRO A 587 -17.40 -15.76 22.01
N ALA A 588 -16.74 -14.69 21.57
CA ALA A 588 -17.19 -13.32 21.72
C ALA A 588 -17.74 -12.80 20.40
N VAL A 589 -18.80 -12.00 20.44
CA VAL A 589 -19.49 -11.45 19.26
C VAL A 589 -19.58 -9.94 19.38
N VAL A 590 -19.04 -9.22 18.39
CA VAL A 590 -19.07 -7.76 18.32
C VAL A 590 -19.53 -7.30 16.94
N ALA A 591 -20.56 -6.46 16.92
CA ALA A 591 -21.15 -5.91 15.70
C ALA A 591 -20.83 -4.42 15.58
N VAL A 592 -20.28 -4.01 14.43
CA VAL A 592 -20.20 -2.61 14.00
C VAL A 592 -21.35 -2.35 13.04
N VAL A 593 -22.12 -1.30 13.28
CA VAL A 593 -23.37 -0.99 12.56
C VAL A 593 -23.36 0.45 12.08
N VAL A 594 -23.80 0.70 10.85
CA VAL A 594 -24.14 2.02 10.33
C VAL A 594 -25.66 2.22 10.38
N GLY A 595 -26.10 3.41 10.79
CA GLY A 595 -27.51 3.73 11.01
C GLY A 595 -28.12 2.94 12.16
N ASP A 596 -29.43 2.72 12.06
CA ASP A 596 -30.27 2.18 13.15
C ASP A 596 -30.62 0.69 12.95
N ALA A 597 -29.72 -0.09 12.34
CA ALA A 597 -29.90 -1.54 12.27
C ALA A 597 -29.68 -2.20 13.64
N ASP A 598 -30.45 -3.26 13.91
CA ASP A 598 -30.47 -3.95 15.19
C ASP A 598 -29.87 -5.36 15.03
N PRO A 599 -28.57 -5.55 15.32
CA PRO A 599 -27.93 -6.85 15.23
C PRO A 599 -28.18 -7.67 16.51
N TRP A 600 -28.38 -8.96 16.33
CA TRP A 600 -28.62 -9.94 17.38
C TRP A 600 -27.71 -11.16 17.20
N CYS A 601 -27.54 -11.95 18.26
CA CYS A 601 -26.91 -13.27 18.18
C CYS A 601 -27.56 -14.29 19.11
N GLU A 602 -27.45 -15.55 18.73
CA GLU A 602 -27.96 -16.72 19.44
C GLU A 602 -26.82 -17.76 19.48
N ALA A 603 -26.44 -18.20 20.68
CA ALA A 603 -25.38 -19.19 20.87
C ALA A 603 -26.00 -20.59 21.00
N THR A 604 -25.39 -21.57 20.33
CA THR A 604 -25.72 -22.99 20.42
C THR A 604 -24.47 -23.77 20.82
N ASP A 605 -24.62 -25.05 21.20
CA ASP A 605 -23.52 -25.88 21.69
C ASP A 605 -22.35 -26.03 20.70
N SER A 606 -22.58 -25.84 19.39
CA SER A 606 -21.58 -25.99 18.33
C SER A 606 -21.34 -24.75 17.47
N ALA A 607 -22.24 -23.77 17.47
CA ALA A 607 -22.17 -22.62 16.54
C ALA A 607 -22.79 -21.34 17.11
N VAL A 608 -22.37 -20.19 16.57
CA VAL A 608 -22.96 -18.89 16.88
C VAL A 608 -23.78 -18.41 15.68
N ARG A 609 -25.09 -18.25 15.86
CA ARG A 609 -25.95 -17.60 14.87
C ARG A 609 -25.91 -16.09 15.11
N VAL A 610 -25.65 -15.32 14.07
CA VAL A 610 -25.62 -13.85 14.09
C VAL A 610 -26.56 -13.33 13.01
N GLY A 611 -27.26 -12.23 13.25
CA GLY A 611 -28.22 -11.72 12.30
C GLY A 611 -28.59 -10.26 12.47
N VAL A 612 -29.23 -9.71 11.45
CA VAL A 612 -29.71 -8.33 11.36
C VAL A 612 -31.00 -8.35 10.56
N ARG A 613 -32.12 -7.88 11.16
CA ARG A 613 -33.47 -8.02 10.58
C ARG A 613 -33.76 -9.49 10.21
N ASP A 614 -34.20 -9.75 8.98
CA ASP A 614 -34.54 -11.05 8.39
C ASP A 614 -33.33 -11.88 7.93
N ARG A 615 -32.13 -11.28 7.90
CA ARG A 615 -30.88 -11.95 7.48
C ARG A 615 -30.15 -12.55 8.67
N ALA A 616 -29.67 -13.78 8.52
CA ALA A 616 -28.81 -14.44 9.49
C ALA A 616 -27.66 -15.22 8.81
N ALA A 617 -26.62 -15.48 9.59
CA ALA A 617 -25.56 -16.41 9.28
C ALA A 617 -25.24 -17.26 10.53
N VAL A 618 -25.07 -18.56 10.35
CA VAL A 618 -24.59 -19.49 11.37
C VAL A 618 -23.09 -19.66 11.18
N VAL A 619 -22.31 -19.25 12.18
CA VAL A 619 -20.85 -19.32 12.22
C VAL A 619 -20.43 -20.53 13.05
N ASP A 620 -19.81 -21.50 12.39
CA ASP A 620 -19.12 -22.62 13.03
C ASP A 620 -17.61 -22.35 13.00
N LEU A 621 -17.04 -22.14 14.19
CA LEU A 621 -15.61 -21.85 14.38
C LEU A 621 -14.74 -23.12 14.43
N GLU A 622 -15.32 -24.31 14.62
CA GLU A 622 -14.60 -25.58 14.64
C GLU A 622 -14.58 -26.24 13.25
N GLY A 623 -15.75 -26.31 12.61
CA GLY A 623 -15.90 -26.75 11.22
C GLY A 623 -15.32 -25.77 10.19
N LEU A 624 -15.04 -24.53 10.61
CA LEU A 624 -14.67 -23.39 9.75
C LEU A 624 -15.72 -23.18 8.64
N GLU A 625 -16.94 -22.84 9.05
CA GLU A 625 -18.09 -22.69 8.16
C GLU A 625 -18.90 -21.41 8.47
N VAL A 626 -19.45 -20.78 7.43
CA VAL A 626 -20.50 -19.75 7.58
C VAL A 626 -21.69 -20.10 6.68
N ARG A 627 -22.79 -20.57 7.27
CA ARG A 627 -24.04 -20.92 6.57
C ARG A 627 -25.02 -19.75 6.61
N TRP A 628 -25.43 -19.28 5.45
CA TRP A 628 -26.39 -18.16 5.31
C TRP A 628 -27.84 -18.64 5.40
N TRP A 629 -28.69 -17.83 6.03
CA TRP A 629 -30.13 -18.08 6.18
C TRP A 629 -30.90 -16.75 6.06
N SER A 630 -31.84 -16.67 5.13
CA SER A 630 -32.91 -15.66 5.13
C SER A 630 -34.17 -16.25 5.76
N ALA A 631 -34.82 -15.52 6.65
CA ALA A 631 -36.25 -15.74 6.87
C ALA A 631 -36.98 -15.54 5.51
N SER A 632 -37.91 -16.44 5.21
CA SER A 632 -38.72 -16.46 3.98
C SER A 632 -40.08 -15.81 4.19
#